data_AF-A0A5K7ZQB5-F1
#
_entry.id   AF-A0A5K7ZQB5-F1
#
_cell.length_a   1.000
_cell.length_b   1.000
_cell.length_c   1.000
_cell.angle_alpha   90.00
_cell.angle_beta   90.00
_cell.angle_gamma   90.00
#
_symmetry.space_group_name_H-M   'P 1'
#
loop_
_entity.id
_entity.type
_entity.pdbx_description
1 polymer ?
#
loop_
_entity_poly.entity_id
_entity_poly.type
_entity_poly.pdbx_seq_one_letter_code
_entity_poly.pdbx_strand_id
1 'polypeptide(L)'
;MDKKANDTFAFDLENRLDDFFNDALPDPEDPDSEETQAPDADLPLKELKSTILAIDWEITDDALKAFIEQVEALLERFKDDKVAHTYLKILQSLGKYIRTHKSKSHPDTIKRLMAVYSALEEAVANEGLEKDKKEKTLLAEVRKFQQLKTEIIDSKAPYPAVGQTKAVPAEDKSGMQAIIQSLEELKSMMATELTAIRESVERLRKK
;
A
#
# COMPACT_ATOMS: atom_id res chain seq x y z
N MET A 1 2.34 -29.94 -29.63
CA MET A 1 1.92 -30.36 -28.28
C MET A 1 2.92 -29.72 -27.35
N ASP A 2 2.57 -28.66 -26.61
CA ASP A 2 3.28 -28.15 -25.42
C ASP A 2 2.45 -26.98 -24.82
N LYS A 3 1.25 -27.30 -24.33
CA LYS A 3 0.37 -26.37 -23.58
C LYS A 3 0.09 -26.83 -22.15
N LYS A 4 0.88 -27.78 -21.62
CA LYS A 4 0.56 -28.41 -20.32
C LYS A 4 1.19 -27.74 -19.10
N ALA A 5 2.15 -26.82 -19.26
CA ALA A 5 2.82 -26.21 -18.10
C ALA A 5 2.15 -24.91 -17.60
N ASN A 6 1.50 -24.15 -18.50
CA ASN A 6 0.90 -22.87 -18.12
C ASN A 6 -0.47 -23.03 -17.45
N ASP A 7 -1.20 -24.10 -17.78
CA ASP A 7 -2.49 -24.42 -17.15
C ASP A 7 -2.30 -24.94 -15.71
N THR A 8 -1.17 -25.60 -15.41
CA THR A 8 -0.89 -26.10 -14.06
C THR A 8 -0.67 -24.96 -13.06
N PHE A 9 0.02 -23.89 -13.47
CA PHE A 9 0.21 -22.72 -12.61
C PHE A 9 -1.07 -21.91 -12.41
N ALA A 10 -1.89 -21.77 -13.46
CA ALA A 10 -3.17 -21.08 -13.36
C ALA A 10 -4.13 -21.84 -12.43
N PHE A 11 -4.22 -23.16 -12.58
CA PHE A 11 -5.07 -24.01 -11.76
C PHE A 11 -4.62 -24.09 -10.28
N ASP A 12 -3.30 -24.11 -10.04
CA ASP A 12 -2.75 -24.13 -8.68
C ASP A 12 -2.95 -22.78 -7.97
N LEU A 13 -2.88 -21.67 -8.71
CA LEU A 13 -3.18 -20.34 -8.17
C LEU A 13 -4.67 -20.17 -7.87
N GLU A 14 -5.54 -20.70 -8.71
CA GLU A 14 -7.00 -20.61 -8.57
C GLU A 14 -7.49 -21.45 -7.38
N ASN A 15 -6.98 -22.67 -7.22
CA ASN A 15 -7.27 -23.49 -6.03
C ASN A 15 -6.71 -22.87 -4.75
N ARG A 16 -5.53 -22.25 -4.79
CA ARG A 16 -4.93 -21.62 -3.61
C ARG A 16 -5.63 -20.31 -3.23
N LEU A 17 -6.24 -19.63 -4.20
CA LEU A 17 -7.12 -18.49 -3.95
C LEU A 17 -8.44 -18.96 -3.34
N ASP A 18 -9.07 -20.01 -3.89
CA ASP A 18 -10.29 -20.58 -3.34
C ASP A 18 -10.07 -21.09 -1.91
N ASP A 19 -9.00 -21.83 -1.62
CA ASP A 19 -8.67 -22.26 -0.26
C ASP A 19 -8.46 -21.06 0.68
N PHE A 20 -7.81 -19.99 0.23
CA PHE A 20 -7.59 -18.79 1.06
C PHE A 20 -8.87 -18.00 1.35
N PHE A 21 -9.85 -18.02 0.45
CA PHE A 21 -11.14 -17.36 0.64
C PHE A 21 -12.18 -18.25 1.33
N ASN A 22 -12.02 -19.57 1.26
CA ASN A 22 -12.90 -20.54 1.92
C ASN A 22 -12.48 -20.78 3.39
N ASP A 23 -11.20 -20.59 3.74
CA ASP A 23 -10.70 -20.66 5.13
C ASP A 23 -11.02 -19.39 5.96
N ALA A 24 -11.58 -18.35 5.32
CA ALA A 24 -11.96 -17.08 5.95
C ALA A 24 -13.48 -16.93 6.17
N LEU A 25 -14.28 -17.97 5.89
CA LEU A 25 -15.69 -18.02 6.25
C LEU A 25 -15.91 -19.17 7.24
N PRO A 26 -16.21 -18.88 8.51
CA PRO A 26 -16.54 -19.94 9.45
C PRO A 26 -17.83 -20.66 9.00
N ASP A 27 -17.74 -21.97 8.83
CA ASP A 27 -18.88 -22.87 8.71
C ASP A 27 -19.72 -22.78 10.01
N PRO A 28 -21.05 -22.58 9.98
CA PRO A 28 -21.82 -22.21 11.16
C PRO A 28 -22.15 -23.37 12.13
N GLU A 29 -21.39 -24.47 12.16
CA GLU A 29 -21.82 -25.69 12.90
C GLU A 29 -20.80 -26.37 13.83
N ASP A 30 -19.73 -25.70 14.30
CA ASP A 30 -18.90 -26.24 15.39
C ASP A 30 -18.87 -25.30 16.62
N PRO A 31 -19.42 -25.69 17.79
CA PRO A 31 -19.56 -24.80 18.95
C PRO A 31 -18.32 -24.73 19.87
N ASP A 32 -17.16 -25.28 19.50
CA ASP A 32 -16.01 -25.42 20.44
C ASP A 32 -14.63 -25.02 19.86
N SER A 33 -14.58 -24.11 18.89
CA SER A 33 -13.32 -23.44 18.55
C SER A 33 -13.23 -22.09 19.25
N GLU A 34 -12.47 -22.04 20.35
CA GLU A 34 -11.95 -20.81 20.96
C GLU A 34 -10.94 -20.14 20.00
N GLU A 35 -11.41 -19.66 18.85
CA GLU A 35 -10.69 -18.61 18.14
C GLU A 35 -11.09 -17.28 18.76
N THR A 36 -10.05 -16.61 19.23
CA THR A 36 -10.11 -15.25 19.78
C THR A 36 -10.70 -14.35 18.71
N GLN A 37 -12.01 -14.16 18.75
CA GLN A 37 -12.69 -13.08 18.06
C GLN A 37 -11.98 -11.80 18.50
N ALA A 38 -11.09 -11.28 17.65
CA ALA A 38 -10.70 -9.88 17.73
C ALA A 38 -12.03 -9.12 17.77
N PRO A 39 -12.28 -8.28 18.80
CA PRO A 39 -13.56 -7.65 18.94
C PRO A 39 -13.79 -6.81 17.68
N ASP A 40 -14.67 -7.28 16.81
CA ASP A 40 -15.23 -6.55 15.66
C ASP A 40 -16.21 -5.47 16.19
N ALA A 41 -15.75 -4.79 17.24
CA ALA A 41 -16.46 -3.75 17.95
C ALA A 41 -16.21 -2.46 17.20
N ASP A 42 -16.85 -2.31 16.04
CA ASP A 42 -17.30 -1.02 15.50
C ASP A 42 -16.29 0.12 15.74
N LEU A 43 -15.02 -0.16 15.44
CA LEU A 43 -13.93 0.71 15.86
C LEU A 43 -14.09 2.01 15.08
N PRO A 44 -14.14 3.17 15.74
CA PRO A 44 -14.32 4.47 15.08
C PRO A 44 -13.29 4.78 13.99
N LEU A 45 -12.23 3.98 13.92
CA LEU A 45 -11.09 4.15 13.04
C LEU A 45 -11.18 3.29 11.76
N LYS A 46 -12.16 2.38 11.63
CA LYS A 46 -12.27 1.46 10.48
C LYS A 46 -12.36 2.20 9.13
N GLU A 47 -13.21 3.21 9.06
CA GLU A 47 -13.34 4.06 7.86
C GLU A 47 -12.05 4.82 7.54
N LEU A 48 -11.37 5.31 8.58
CA LEU A 48 -10.09 5.99 8.45
C LEU A 48 -9.01 5.05 7.90
N LYS A 49 -8.99 3.79 8.35
CA LYS A 49 -8.08 2.74 7.85
C LYS A 49 -8.27 2.51 6.36
N SER A 50 -9.52 2.30 5.93
CA SER A 50 -9.87 2.08 4.52
C SER A 50 -9.40 3.25 3.65
N THR A 51 -9.58 4.47 4.13
CA THR A 51 -9.17 5.68 3.39
C THR A 51 -7.65 5.84 3.32
N ILE A 52 -6.93 5.53 4.41
CA ILE A 52 -5.45 5.53 4.41
C ILE A 52 -4.90 4.49 3.43
N LEU A 53 -5.48 3.29 3.38
CA LEU A 53 -5.08 2.29 2.40
C LEU A 53 -5.32 2.79 0.98
N ALA A 54 -6.49 3.38 0.69
CA ALA A 54 -6.75 3.96 -0.62
C ALA A 54 -5.68 4.99 -1.03
N ILE A 55 -5.21 5.83 -0.10
CA ILE A 55 -4.11 6.80 -0.34
C ILE A 55 -2.77 6.11 -0.63
N ASP A 56 -2.48 4.98 0.04
CA ASP A 56 -1.24 4.20 -0.17
C ASP A 56 -1.22 3.56 -1.58
N TRP A 57 -2.37 3.09 -2.04
CA TRP A 57 -2.53 2.57 -3.40
C TRP A 57 -2.50 3.67 -4.47
N GLU A 58 -3.27 4.74 -4.28
CA GLU A 58 -3.30 5.88 -5.19
C GLU A 58 -3.65 7.19 -4.46
N ILE A 59 -2.79 8.20 -4.63
CA ILE A 59 -3.01 9.53 -4.05
C ILE A 59 -4.03 10.29 -4.92
N THR A 60 -5.31 10.20 -4.56
CA THR A 60 -6.41 10.94 -5.21
C THR A 60 -6.93 12.10 -4.35
N ASP A 61 -7.49 13.13 -4.98
CA ASP A 61 -8.06 14.29 -4.27
C ASP A 61 -9.25 13.89 -3.40
N ASP A 62 -10.08 12.98 -3.89
CA ASP A 62 -11.27 12.51 -3.17
C ASP A 62 -10.90 11.70 -1.93
N ALA A 63 -9.91 10.79 -2.03
CA ALA A 63 -9.43 10.05 -0.88
C ALA A 63 -8.81 10.98 0.19
N LEU A 64 -8.04 11.99 -0.23
CA LEU A 64 -7.45 12.95 0.70
C LEU A 64 -8.48 13.88 1.34
N LYS A 65 -9.54 14.23 0.62
CA LYS A 65 -10.66 14.99 1.16
C LYS A 65 -11.41 14.18 2.22
N ALA A 66 -11.79 12.95 1.88
CA ALA A 66 -12.46 12.03 2.80
C ALA A 66 -11.61 11.79 4.06
N PHE A 67 -10.30 11.59 3.89
CA PHE A 67 -9.36 11.42 5.00
C PHE A 67 -9.37 12.64 5.95
N ILE A 68 -9.29 13.86 5.42
CA ILE A 68 -9.29 15.08 6.24
C ILE A 68 -10.61 15.24 6.99
N GLU A 69 -11.74 15.00 6.33
CA GLU A 69 -13.08 15.08 6.93
C GLU A 69 -13.27 14.04 8.04
N GLN A 70 -12.83 12.80 7.83
CA GLN A 70 -12.86 11.73 8.84
C GLN A 70 -11.99 12.08 10.05
N VAL A 71 -10.77 12.58 9.83
CA VAL A 71 -9.88 13.01 10.93
C VAL A 71 -10.50 14.16 11.73
N GLU A 72 -11.17 15.11 11.08
CA GLU A 72 -11.88 16.20 11.77
C GLU A 72 -13.05 15.71 12.60
N ALA A 73 -13.86 14.78 12.07
CA ALA A 73 -14.93 14.13 12.84
C ALA A 73 -14.39 13.37 14.06
N LEU A 74 -13.24 12.69 13.90
CA LEU A 74 -12.61 11.95 14.99
C LEU A 74 -11.98 12.87 16.05
N LEU A 75 -11.49 14.06 15.67
CA LEU A 75 -10.97 15.05 16.63
C LEU A 75 -12.05 15.49 17.63
N GLU A 76 -13.29 15.66 17.15
CA GLU A 76 -14.45 15.97 17.99
C GLU A 76 -14.84 14.78 18.86
N ARG A 77 -14.83 13.56 18.30
CA ARG A 77 -15.19 12.33 19.04
C ARG A 77 -14.20 12.01 20.16
N PHE A 78 -12.91 12.27 19.96
CA PHE A 78 -11.83 11.99 20.92
C PHE A 78 -11.35 13.23 21.70
N LYS A 79 -12.19 14.27 21.83
CA LYS A 79 -11.81 15.53 22.50
C LYS A 79 -11.29 15.36 23.93
N ASP A 80 -11.77 14.34 24.64
CA ASP A 80 -11.43 14.08 26.05
C ASP A 80 -10.17 13.19 26.20
N ASP A 81 -9.74 12.51 25.13
CA ASP A 81 -8.51 11.72 25.08
C ASP A 81 -7.37 12.52 24.43
N LYS A 82 -6.52 13.11 25.27
CA LYS A 82 -5.36 13.90 24.82
C LYS A 82 -4.40 13.11 23.93
N VAL A 83 -4.24 11.80 24.15
CA VAL A 83 -3.30 10.97 23.38
C VAL A 83 -3.86 10.76 21.99
N ALA A 84 -5.09 10.25 21.88
CA ALA A 84 -5.76 10.04 20.60
C ALA A 84 -5.87 11.35 19.81
N HIS A 85 -6.25 12.44 20.48
CA HIS A 85 -6.38 13.76 19.87
C HIS A 85 -5.03 14.29 19.32
N THR A 86 -3.91 14.00 19.97
CA THR A 86 -2.59 14.40 19.48
C THR A 86 -2.20 13.61 18.23
N TYR A 87 -2.44 12.30 18.19
CA TYR A 87 -2.22 11.50 16.99
C TYR A 87 -3.07 12.00 15.81
N LEU A 88 -4.34 12.29 16.05
CA LEU A 88 -5.25 12.83 15.03
C LEU A 88 -4.76 14.19 14.49
N LYS A 89 -4.20 15.06 15.32
CA LYS A 89 -3.56 16.32 14.85
C LYS A 89 -2.36 16.08 13.95
N ILE A 90 -1.54 15.09 14.26
CA ILE A 90 -0.40 14.70 13.41
C ILE A 90 -0.92 14.18 12.07
N LEU A 91 -1.92 13.29 12.08
CA LEU A 91 -2.58 12.77 10.88
C LEU A 91 -3.17 13.90 10.02
N GLN A 92 -3.87 14.86 10.63
CA GLN A 92 -4.43 16.01 9.92
C GLN A 92 -3.34 16.84 9.22
N SER A 93 -2.21 17.06 9.90
CA SER A 93 -1.08 17.80 9.35
C SER A 93 -0.45 17.07 8.16
N LEU A 94 -0.22 15.76 8.29
CA LEU A 94 0.30 14.91 7.22
C LEU A 94 -0.65 14.87 6.03
N GLY A 95 -1.96 14.68 6.24
CA GLY A 95 -2.96 14.68 5.17
C GLY A 95 -3.03 16.01 4.41
N LYS A 96 -2.98 17.15 5.13
CA LYS A 96 -2.92 18.49 4.50
C LYS A 96 -1.66 18.69 3.66
N TYR A 97 -0.51 18.18 4.15
CA TYR A 97 0.73 18.21 3.40
C TYR A 97 0.64 17.34 2.13
N ILE A 98 0.16 16.10 2.23
CA ILE A 98 -0.04 15.21 1.08
C ILE A 98 -1.02 15.83 0.10
N ARG A 99 -2.11 16.48 0.54
CA ARG A 99 -3.04 17.18 -0.36
C ARG A 99 -2.42 18.36 -1.11
N THR A 100 -1.50 19.08 -0.47
CA THR A 100 -0.83 20.24 -1.08
C THR A 100 0.21 19.80 -2.11
N HIS A 101 0.94 18.71 -1.83
CA HIS A 101 2.07 18.26 -2.65
C HIS A 101 1.75 17.05 -3.55
N LYS A 102 0.66 16.34 -3.27
CA LYS A 102 0.16 15.12 -3.94
C LYS A 102 1.27 14.11 -4.20
N SER A 103 1.44 13.72 -5.46
CA SER A 103 2.48 12.82 -5.93
C SER A 103 3.90 13.32 -5.65
N LYS A 104 4.12 14.64 -5.45
CA LYS A 104 5.43 15.22 -5.11
C LYS A 104 5.70 15.29 -3.59
N SER A 105 4.81 14.72 -2.77
CA SER A 105 5.04 14.64 -1.34
C SER A 105 6.27 13.78 -1.04
N HIS A 106 6.95 14.07 0.08
CA HIS A 106 8.11 13.30 0.50
C HIS A 106 7.71 11.83 0.67
N PRO A 107 8.45 10.84 0.12
CA PRO A 107 8.04 9.44 0.11
C PRO A 107 7.78 8.87 1.51
N ASP A 108 8.51 9.35 2.50
CA ASP A 108 8.32 8.91 3.90
C ASP A 108 7.10 9.54 4.59
N THR A 109 6.42 10.49 3.95
CA THR A 109 5.18 11.09 4.50
C THR A 109 4.07 10.05 4.62
N ILE A 110 3.86 9.24 3.57
CA ILE A 110 2.80 8.22 3.55
C ILE A 110 3.13 7.11 4.55
N LYS A 111 4.38 6.63 4.55
CA LYS A 111 4.85 5.67 5.57
C LYS A 111 4.61 6.19 6.98
N ARG A 112 4.82 7.49 7.20
CA ARG A 112 4.60 8.10 8.49
C ARG A 112 3.13 8.25 8.83
N LEU A 113 2.28 8.58 7.87
CA LEU A 113 0.83 8.58 8.01
C LEU A 113 0.34 7.22 8.52
N MET A 114 0.78 6.13 7.89
CA MET A 114 0.43 4.76 8.29
C MET A 114 0.93 4.42 9.69
N ALA A 115 2.19 4.74 10.01
CA ALA A 115 2.76 4.47 11.32
C ALA A 115 2.02 5.20 12.46
N VAL A 116 1.65 6.47 12.23
CA VAL A 116 0.87 7.27 13.19
C VAL A 116 -0.53 6.68 13.37
N TYR A 117 -1.17 6.23 12.29
CA TYR A 117 -2.47 5.57 12.37
C TYR A 117 -2.39 4.26 13.17
N SER A 118 -1.40 3.41 12.92
CA SER A 118 -1.23 2.16 13.69
C SER A 118 -1.02 2.43 15.18
N ALA A 119 -0.24 3.45 15.53
CA ALA A 119 -0.05 3.85 16.93
C ALA A 119 -1.33 4.40 17.57
N LEU A 120 -2.18 5.10 16.81
CA LEU A 120 -3.50 5.53 17.25
C LEU A 120 -4.43 4.34 17.47
N GLU A 121 -4.48 3.41 16.51
CA GLU A 121 -5.30 2.19 16.58
C GLU A 121 -4.95 1.37 17.83
N GLU A 122 -3.66 1.15 18.09
CA GLU A 122 -3.19 0.47 19.29
C GLU A 122 -3.55 1.22 20.58
N ALA A 123 -3.43 2.55 20.58
CA ALA A 123 -3.73 3.39 21.74
C ALA A 123 -5.23 3.41 22.08
N VAL A 124 -6.11 3.36 21.08
CA VAL A 124 -7.57 3.33 21.25
C VAL A 124 -8.07 1.93 21.57
N ALA A 125 -7.54 0.89 20.93
CA ALA A 125 -7.96 -0.49 21.15
C ALA A 125 -7.59 -1.02 22.54
N ASN A 126 -6.48 -0.54 23.13
CA ASN A 126 -6.01 -0.99 24.43
C ASN A 126 -6.30 0.03 25.53
N GLU A 127 -7.52 0.04 26.07
CA GLU A 127 -7.86 0.89 27.24
C GLU A 127 -7.04 0.52 28.50
N GLY A 128 -6.58 -0.73 28.60
CA GLY A 128 -5.75 -1.24 29.70
C GLY A 128 -4.25 -0.93 29.62
N LEU A 129 -3.77 -0.29 28.54
CA LEU A 129 -2.39 0.18 28.47
C LEU A 129 -2.17 1.31 29.47
N GLU A 130 -1.13 1.17 30.30
CA GLU A 130 -0.70 2.21 31.22
C GLU A 130 -0.49 3.54 30.50
N LYS A 131 -1.07 4.63 31.03
CA LYS A 131 -1.04 5.96 30.41
C LYS A 131 0.38 6.40 30.04
N ASP A 132 1.35 6.11 30.91
CA ASP A 132 2.76 6.42 30.71
C ASP A 132 3.34 5.74 29.46
N LYS A 133 2.92 4.51 29.16
CA LYS A 133 3.34 3.79 27.95
C LYS A 133 2.74 4.43 26.70
N LYS A 134 1.45 4.80 26.73
CA LYS A 134 0.79 5.52 25.62
C LYS A 134 1.46 6.87 25.33
N GLU A 135 1.78 7.63 26.37
CA GLU A 135 2.46 8.91 26.26
C GLU A 135 3.90 8.77 25.73
N LYS A 136 4.63 7.74 26.18
CA LYS A 136 5.99 7.46 25.68
C LYS A 136 6.00 7.13 24.19
N THR A 137 5.05 6.31 23.72
CA THR A 137 4.89 6.00 22.29
C THR A 137 4.51 7.26 21.51
N LEU A 138 3.59 8.07 22.04
CA LEU A 138 3.20 9.34 21.42
C LEU A 138 4.39 10.29 21.27
N LEU A 139 5.22 10.44 22.30
CA LEU A 139 6.43 11.28 22.25
C LEU A 139 7.42 10.80 21.18
N ALA A 140 7.60 9.48 21.03
CA ALA A 140 8.45 8.92 19.99
C ALA A 140 7.91 9.27 18.59
N GLU A 141 6.60 9.15 18.40
CA GLU A 141 5.94 9.53 17.15
C GLU A 141 6.04 11.05 16.89
N VAL A 142 5.81 11.92 17.88
CA VAL A 142 5.99 13.37 17.73
C VAL A 142 7.41 13.71 17.28
N ARG A 143 8.43 13.08 17.86
CA ARG A 143 9.84 13.31 17.49
C ARG A 143 10.13 12.92 16.04
N LYS A 144 9.70 11.74 15.62
CA LYS A 144 9.81 11.31 14.22
C LYS A 144 9.10 12.29 13.27
N PHE A 145 8.06 12.99 13.74
CA PHE A 145 7.24 13.87 12.89
C PHE A 145 7.96 15.19 12.70
N GLN A 146 8.57 15.67 13.78
CA GLN A 146 9.47 16.82 13.74
C GLN A 146 10.69 16.55 12.85
N GLN A 147 11.29 15.36 12.93
CA GLN A 147 12.41 14.97 12.05
C GLN A 147 12.00 15.03 10.57
N LEU A 148 10.89 14.38 10.20
CA LEU A 148 10.37 14.43 8.84
C LEU A 148 10.08 15.87 8.39
N LYS A 149 9.53 16.71 9.27
CA LYS A 149 9.27 18.12 8.98
C LYS A 149 10.56 18.87 8.66
N THR A 150 11.63 18.64 9.42
CA THR A 150 12.94 19.24 9.16
C THR A 150 13.52 18.75 7.84
N GLU A 151 13.47 17.45 7.57
CA GLU A 151 13.93 16.86 6.30
C GLU A 151 13.22 17.45 5.09
N ILE A 152 11.90 17.66 5.18
CA ILE A 152 11.09 18.31 4.13
C ILE A 152 11.53 19.77 3.91
N ILE A 153 11.83 20.51 4.99
CA ILE A 153 12.23 21.93 4.90
C ILE A 153 13.63 22.07 4.29
N ASP A 154 14.58 21.23 4.75
CA ASP A 154 15.96 21.24 4.29
C ASP A 154 16.08 20.73 2.85
N SER A 155 15.21 19.80 2.47
CA SER A 155 15.16 19.21 1.13
C SER A 155 14.21 20.01 0.24
N LYS A 156 14.60 21.24 -0.07
CA LYS A 156 13.83 22.17 -0.94
C LYS A 156 13.77 21.77 -2.42
N ALA A 157 14.22 20.57 -2.78
CA ALA A 157 14.15 20.02 -4.13
C ALA A 157 12.89 19.15 -4.28
N PRO A 158 12.16 19.24 -5.41
CA PRO A 158 10.98 18.42 -5.63
C PRO A 158 11.36 16.93 -5.61
N TYR A 159 10.76 16.17 -4.70
CA TYR A 159 10.96 14.73 -4.61
C TYR A 159 10.36 14.05 -5.85
N PRO A 160 11.05 13.05 -6.44
CA PRO A 160 10.47 12.24 -7.49
C PRO A 160 9.22 11.56 -6.94
N ALA A 161 8.17 11.51 -7.75
CA ALA A 161 6.88 11.00 -7.32
C ALA A 161 7.00 9.56 -6.81
N VAL A 162 6.27 9.24 -5.73
CA VAL A 162 6.13 7.87 -5.23
C VAL A 162 5.59 7.02 -6.39
N GLY A 163 6.44 6.13 -6.89
CA GLY A 163 6.25 5.42 -8.17
C GLY A 163 7.50 5.38 -9.06
N GLN A 164 8.51 6.22 -8.80
CA GLN A 164 9.82 6.07 -9.41
C GLN A 164 10.79 5.38 -8.44
N THR A 165 11.09 4.14 -8.77
CA THR A 165 12.29 3.42 -8.33
C THR A 165 13.52 4.34 -8.40
N LYS A 166 14.36 4.25 -7.37
CA LYS A 166 15.66 4.93 -7.20
C LYS A 166 16.28 5.38 -8.54
N ALA A 167 16.49 6.69 -8.69
CA ALA A 167 17.46 7.20 -9.64
C ALA A 167 18.84 6.63 -9.28
N VAL A 168 19.31 5.71 -10.11
CA VAL A 168 20.73 5.39 -10.25
C VAL A 168 21.49 6.68 -10.63
N PRO A 169 22.69 6.90 -10.08
CA PRO A 169 23.53 8.02 -10.49
C PRO A 169 23.79 7.95 -11.99
N ALA A 170 23.87 9.12 -12.61
CA ALA A 170 24.01 9.30 -14.04
C ALA A 170 25.37 8.81 -14.56
N GLU A 171 25.56 7.51 -14.70
CA GLU A 171 26.52 6.88 -15.60
C GLU A 171 26.04 5.46 -15.90
N ASP A 172 25.21 5.28 -16.93
CA ASP A 172 25.44 4.23 -17.91
C ASP A 172 24.43 4.34 -19.09
N LYS A 173 24.83 5.01 -20.17
CA LYS A 173 24.08 4.95 -21.43
C LYS A 173 24.17 3.56 -22.10
N SER A 174 25.05 2.67 -21.62
CA SER A 174 25.24 1.31 -22.13
C SER A 174 24.11 0.38 -21.71
N GLY A 175 23.67 0.42 -20.44
CA GLY A 175 22.58 -0.43 -19.95
C GLY A 175 21.25 -0.24 -20.69
N MET A 176 20.87 1.01 -21.00
CA MET A 176 19.64 1.28 -21.77
C MET A 176 19.77 0.82 -23.23
N GLN A 177 20.96 0.94 -23.84
CA GLN A 177 21.21 0.41 -25.18
C GLN A 177 21.17 -1.13 -25.20
N ALA A 178 21.74 -1.78 -24.19
CA ALA A 178 21.69 -3.24 -24.07
C ALA A 178 20.24 -3.74 -23.97
N ILE A 179 19.40 -3.07 -23.17
CA ILE A 179 17.97 -3.42 -23.05
C ILE A 179 17.23 -3.22 -24.38
N ILE A 180 17.47 -2.10 -25.08
CA ILE A 180 16.85 -1.84 -26.40
C ILE A 180 17.29 -2.91 -27.42
N GLN A 181 18.56 -3.30 -27.40
CA GLN A 181 19.11 -4.29 -28.32
C GLN A 181 18.55 -5.69 -28.03
N SER A 182 18.43 -6.08 -26.77
CA SER A 182 17.77 -7.33 -26.37
C SER A 182 16.29 -7.36 -26.75
N LEU A 183 15.59 -6.22 -26.69
CA LEU A 183 14.19 -6.11 -27.10
C LEU A 183 14.01 -6.29 -28.62
N GLU A 184 14.93 -5.73 -29.40
CA GLU A 184 14.94 -5.86 -30.87
C GLU A 184 15.26 -7.30 -31.31
N GLU A 185 16.23 -7.95 -30.65
CA GLU A 185 16.54 -9.37 -30.86
C GLU A 185 15.35 -10.27 -30.55
N LEU A 186 14.70 -10.06 -29.41
CA LEU A 186 13.51 -10.82 -29.02
C LEU A 186 12.38 -10.65 -30.03
N LYS A 187 12.16 -9.41 -30.52
CA LYS A 187 11.15 -9.12 -31.55
C LYS A 187 11.46 -9.84 -32.87
N SER A 188 12.73 -9.89 -33.27
CA SER A 188 13.17 -10.60 -34.48
C SER A 188 12.96 -12.11 -34.36
N MET A 189 13.30 -12.69 -33.20
CA MET A 189 13.08 -14.11 -32.93
C MET A 189 11.58 -14.46 -32.96
N MET A 190 10.74 -13.66 -32.30
CA MET A 190 9.29 -13.87 -32.29
C MET A 190 8.67 -13.76 -33.69
N ALA A 191 9.12 -12.82 -34.53
CA ALA A 191 8.62 -12.68 -35.89
C ALA A 191 8.98 -13.90 -36.77
N THR A 192 10.18 -14.44 -36.57
CA THR A 192 10.67 -15.64 -37.28
C THR A 192 9.86 -16.87 -36.86
N GLU A 193 9.67 -17.08 -35.55
CA GLU A 193 8.85 -18.16 -35.00
C GLU A 193 7.39 -18.06 -35.44
N LEU A 194 6.78 -16.87 -35.40
CA LEU A 194 5.41 -16.67 -35.87
C LEU A 194 5.23 -17.00 -37.35
N THR A 195 6.23 -16.69 -38.18
CA THR A 195 6.21 -17.00 -39.60
C THR A 195 6.35 -18.51 -39.84
N ALA A 196 7.25 -19.17 -39.11
CA ALA A 196 7.42 -20.62 -39.16
C ALA A 196 6.14 -21.36 -38.69
N ILE A 197 5.52 -20.88 -37.61
CA ILE A 197 4.24 -21.42 -37.12
C ILE A 197 3.15 -21.24 -38.18
N ARG A 198 3.05 -20.05 -38.79
CA ARG A 198 2.05 -19.78 -39.83
C ARG A 198 2.22 -20.70 -41.04
N GLU A 199 3.45 -20.95 -41.49
CA GLU A 199 3.72 -21.89 -42.57
C GLU A 199 3.38 -23.35 -42.18
N SER A 200 3.67 -23.75 -40.95
CA SER A 200 3.33 -25.10 -40.46
C SER A 200 1.82 -25.33 -40.41
N VAL A 201 1.05 -24.31 -40.01
CA VAL A 201 -0.42 -24.35 -39.96
C VAL A 201 -1.01 -24.41 -41.37
N GLU A 202 -0.48 -23.65 -42.33
CA GLU A 202 -0.90 -23.71 -43.74
C GLU A 202 -0.60 -25.07 -44.38
N ARG A 203 0.52 -25.70 -44.04
CA ARG A 203 0.86 -27.06 -44.51
C ARG A 203 -0.05 -28.13 -43.91
N LEU A 204 -0.45 -27.98 -42.65
CA LEU A 204 -1.42 -28.89 -42.00
C LEU A 204 -2.84 -28.73 -42.55
N ARG A 205 -3.19 -27.55 -43.08
CA ARG A 205 -4.51 -27.29 -43.65
C ARG A 205 -4.67 -27.75 -45.11
N LYS A 206 -3.57 -28.05 -45.81
CA LYS A 206 -3.54 -28.53 -47.20
C LYS A 206 -3.42 -30.06 -47.34
N LYS A 207 -3.48 -30.79 -46.22
CA LYS A 207 -3.45 -32.26 -46.17
C LYS A 207 -4.79 -32.78 -45.69
#